data_AF-I3VFQ0-F1
#
_entry.id   AF-I3VFQ0-F1
#
_cell.length_a   1.000
_cell.length_b   1.000
_cell.length_c   1.000
_cell.angle_alpha   90.00
_cell.angle_beta   90.00
_cell.angle_gamma   90.00
#
_symmetry.space_group_name_H-M   'P 1'
#
loop_
_entity.id
_entity.type
_entity.pdbx_description
1 polymer ?
#
loop_
_entity_poly.entity_id
_entity_poly.type
_entity_poly.pdbx_seq_one_letter_code
_entity_poly.pdbx_strand_id
1 'polypeptide(L)'
;MKGSHGHVGISFDIGNPKRLIFCESVIDMMSYYQLHQKQLSDVRLVSMEDLKLAVIAYQTLRLAAEEQGKLAFLDTVKPSRLSHYLLAIQETTTFFQTYSNVLTLAVDNDEAGREFCQKLSDKGLPISQDLPPLQGLETKSDWNDIVKRQKELSLRDLIQSADTKVIRDYPPPKWEHALEL
;
A
#
# COMPACT_ATOMS: atom_id res chain seq x y z
N MET A 1 0.88 25.90 11.11
CA MET A 1 0.40 24.94 10.09
C MET A 1 -0.93 25.45 9.56
N LYS A 2 -0.97 25.98 8.33
CA LYS A 2 -2.19 26.44 7.65
C LYS A 2 -2.36 25.59 6.40
N GLY A 3 -3.54 24.98 6.24
CA GLY A 3 -3.95 24.28 5.01
C GLY A 3 -3.61 22.79 4.98
N SER A 4 -4.31 21.97 5.78
CA SER A 4 -4.53 20.57 5.37
C SER A 4 -5.49 20.62 4.19
N HIS A 5 -4.91 20.64 2.99
CA HIS A 5 -5.67 20.43 1.77
C HIS A 5 -5.97 18.94 1.70
N GLY A 6 -7.10 18.50 2.28
CA GLY A 6 -7.50 17.07 2.35
C GLY A 6 -7.69 16.35 1.01
N HIS A 7 -7.36 17.00 -0.12
CA HIS A 7 -7.30 16.43 -1.46
C HIS A 7 -5.86 16.18 -1.93
N VAL A 8 -4.83 16.50 -1.14
CA VAL A 8 -3.42 16.23 -1.44
C VAL A 8 -3.00 14.87 -0.88
N GLY A 9 -3.51 14.51 0.30
CA GLY A 9 -3.05 13.34 1.06
C GLY A 9 -1.65 13.53 1.64
N ILE A 10 -1.14 12.49 2.29
CA ILE A 10 0.26 12.41 2.74
C ILE A 10 1.02 11.53 1.75
N SER A 11 2.17 11.99 1.25
CA SER A 11 2.92 11.23 0.25
C SER A 11 4.43 11.37 0.44
N PHE A 12 5.18 10.35 0.02
CA PHE A 12 6.63 10.43 -0.11
C PHE A 12 7.13 9.65 -1.33
N ASP A 13 8.31 10.04 -1.80
CA ASP A 13 8.91 9.53 -3.02
C ASP A 13 10.06 8.57 -2.71
N ILE A 14 10.17 7.52 -3.52
CA ILE A 14 11.30 6.60 -3.55
C ILE A 14 11.91 6.69 -4.95
N GLY A 15 13.14 7.20 -5.03
CA GLY A 15 13.79 7.45 -6.31
C GLY A 15 13.13 8.62 -7.06
N ASN A 16 12.96 8.47 -8.37
CA ASN A 16 12.26 9.46 -9.19
C ASN A 16 10.89 8.89 -9.60
N PRO A 17 9.78 9.35 -8.99
CA PRO A 17 8.49 8.70 -9.12
C PRO A 17 8.01 8.66 -10.58
N LYS A 18 7.62 7.47 -11.03
CA LYS A 18 6.95 7.22 -12.32
C LYS A 18 5.63 6.44 -12.16
N ARG A 19 5.41 5.89 -10.98
CA ARG A 19 4.18 5.20 -10.56
C ARG A 19 3.71 5.71 -9.20
N LEU A 20 2.42 5.66 -8.99
CA LEU A 20 1.71 6.06 -7.79
C LEU A 20 1.11 4.83 -7.12
N ILE A 21 1.34 4.70 -5.82
CA ILE A 21 0.73 3.65 -5.00
C ILE A 21 -0.13 4.32 -3.94
N PHE A 22 -1.43 4.08 -3.99
CA PHE A 22 -2.40 4.68 -3.08
C PHE A 22 -2.80 3.69 -2.00
N CYS A 23 -2.59 4.08 -0.75
CA CYS A 23 -3.00 3.37 0.45
C CYS A 23 -4.12 4.15 1.13
N GLU A 24 -4.99 3.45 1.86
CA GLU A 24 -6.16 4.08 2.49
C GLU A 24 -5.77 5.04 3.62
N SER A 25 -4.83 4.61 4.47
CA SER A 25 -4.30 5.39 5.59
C SER A 25 -2.78 5.47 5.60
N VAL A 26 -2.23 6.33 6.48
CA VAL A 26 -0.78 6.43 6.70
C VAL A 26 -0.23 5.14 7.29
N ILE A 27 -1.00 4.46 8.15
CA ILE A 27 -0.58 3.20 8.77
C ILE A 27 -0.45 2.12 7.69
N ASP A 28 -1.40 2.05 6.77
CA ASP A 28 -1.36 1.10 5.66
C ASP A 28 -0.24 1.44 4.68
N MET A 29 -0.03 2.73 4.41
CA MET A 29 1.10 3.20 3.58
C MET A 29 2.45 2.76 4.16
N MET A 30 2.65 2.92 5.47
CA MET A 30 3.89 2.50 6.13
C MET A 30 4.01 0.99 6.23
N SER A 31 2.90 0.27 6.44
CA SER A 31 2.85 -1.19 6.45
C SER A 31 3.21 -1.76 5.08
N TYR A 32 2.60 -1.23 4.02
CA TYR A 32 2.88 -1.58 2.64
C TYR A 32 4.35 -1.31 2.28
N TYR A 33 4.86 -0.12 2.64
CA TYR A 33 6.28 0.20 2.47
C TYR A 33 7.18 -0.84 3.15
N GLN A 34 6.89 -1.19 4.41
CA GLN A 34 7.68 -2.15 5.17
C GLN A 34 7.71 -3.53 4.49
N LEU A 35 6.57 -4.01 3.96
CA LEU A 35 6.43 -5.30 3.31
C LEU A 35 7.13 -5.35 1.93
N HIS A 36 7.16 -4.23 1.21
CA HIS A 36 7.58 -4.18 -0.19
C HIS A 36 8.90 -3.45 -0.45
N GLN A 37 9.70 -3.11 0.56
CA GLN A 37 10.92 -2.29 0.43
C GLN A 37 11.84 -2.69 -0.74
N LYS A 38 12.00 -4.00 -1.00
CA LYS A 38 12.87 -4.51 -2.08
C LYS A 38 12.30 -4.34 -3.49
N GLN A 39 10.99 -4.13 -3.61
CA GLN A 39 10.25 -4.05 -4.88
C GLN A 39 9.88 -2.59 -5.24
N LEU A 40 9.98 -1.69 -4.27
CA LEU A 40 9.67 -0.27 -4.44
C LEU A 40 10.87 0.46 -5.06
N SER A 41 10.65 1.04 -6.23
CA SER A 41 11.62 1.83 -6.98
C SER A 41 10.88 2.77 -7.93
N ASP A 42 11.31 4.02 -7.98
CA ASP A 42 10.72 5.09 -8.79
C ASP A 42 9.19 5.20 -8.56
N VAL A 43 8.81 5.28 -7.28
CA VAL A 43 7.40 5.36 -6.85
C VAL A 43 7.13 6.55 -5.96
N ARG A 44 5.89 7.02 -5.99
CA ARG A 44 5.31 7.83 -4.91
C ARG A 44 4.28 6.99 -4.17
N LEU A 45 4.49 6.79 -2.88
CA LEU A 45 3.46 6.25 -2.00
C LEU A 45 2.60 7.40 -1.49
N VAL A 46 1.29 7.18 -1.47
CA VAL A 46 0.29 8.17 -1.07
C VAL A 46 -0.70 7.53 -0.12
N SER A 47 -0.83 8.09 1.08
CA SER A 47 -1.97 7.89 1.95
C SER A 47 -3.09 8.83 1.51
N MET A 48 -4.23 8.26 1.16
CA MET A 48 -5.42 9.02 0.78
C MET A 48 -6.15 9.64 1.97
N GLU A 49 -5.88 9.15 3.19
CA GLU A 49 -6.65 9.51 4.39
C GLU A 49 -8.15 9.34 4.12
N ASP A 50 -8.61 8.09 3.93
CA ASP A 50 -9.91 7.67 3.38
C ASP A 50 -9.92 7.45 1.86
N LEU A 51 -10.87 6.66 1.34
CA LEU A 51 -11.06 6.33 -0.08
C LEU A 51 -11.52 7.56 -0.91
N LYS A 52 -10.57 8.45 -1.24
CA LYS A 52 -10.81 9.76 -1.87
C LYS A 52 -10.27 9.84 -3.29
N LEU A 53 -11.17 9.84 -4.29
CA LEU A 53 -10.81 10.03 -5.71
C LEU A 53 -10.10 11.36 -5.98
N ALA A 54 -10.39 12.41 -5.20
CA ALA A 54 -9.73 13.71 -5.33
C ALA A 54 -8.20 13.62 -5.10
N VAL A 55 -7.76 12.77 -4.17
CA VAL A 55 -6.34 12.54 -3.89
C VAL A 55 -5.67 11.84 -5.06
N ILE A 56 -6.31 10.81 -5.63
CA ILE A 56 -5.83 10.12 -6.82
C ILE A 56 -5.67 11.08 -7.99
N ALA A 57 -6.69 11.90 -8.22
CA ALA A 57 -6.68 12.90 -9.28
C ALA A 57 -5.56 13.94 -9.10
N TYR A 58 -5.40 14.48 -7.89
CA TYR A 58 -4.36 15.47 -7.60
C TYR A 58 -2.96 14.89 -7.80
N GLN A 59 -2.69 13.70 -7.26
CA GLN A 59 -1.36 13.08 -7.33
C GLN A 59 -1.02 12.63 -8.75
N THR A 60 -1.99 12.15 -9.52
CA THR A 60 -1.82 11.85 -10.95
C THR A 60 -1.44 13.11 -11.73
N LEU A 61 -2.17 14.21 -11.50
CA LEU A 61 -1.90 15.47 -12.17
C LEU A 61 -0.55 16.06 -11.75
N ARG A 62 -0.20 15.93 -10.48
CA ARG A 62 1.11 16.32 -9.96
C ARG A 62 2.23 15.55 -10.63
N LEU A 63 2.11 14.23 -10.77
CA LEU A 63 3.09 13.39 -11.45
C LEU A 63 3.28 13.83 -12.92
N ALA A 64 2.18 14.05 -13.64
CA ALA A 64 2.22 14.52 -15.03
C ALA A 64 2.82 15.95 -15.14
N ALA A 65 2.56 16.83 -14.18
CA ALA A 65 3.12 18.18 -14.15
C ALA A 65 4.63 18.17 -13.81
N GLU A 66 5.06 17.29 -12.90
CA GLU A 66 6.48 17.07 -12.57
C GLU A 66 7.26 16.61 -13.79
N GLU A 67 6.74 15.63 -14.54
CA GLU A 67 7.35 15.13 -15.77
C GLU A 67 7.54 16.23 -16.83
N GLN A 68 6.57 17.15 -16.94
CA GLN A 68 6.63 18.26 -17.89
C GLN A 68 7.39 19.48 -17.37
N GLY A 69 7.88 19.47 -16.13
CA GLY A 69 8.50 20.63 -15.48
C GLY A 69 7.53 21.81 -15.26
N LYS A 70 6.22 21.54 -15.16
CA LYS A 70 5.15 22.55 -15.06
C LYS A 70 4.48 22.59 -13.69
N LEU A 71 5.24 22.47 -12.61
CA LEU A 71 4.70 22.43 -11.25
C LEU A 71 3.83 23.64 -10.87
N ALA A 72 4.14 24.84 -11.39
CA ALA A 72 3.33 26.05 -11.16
C ALA A 72 1.88 25.91 -11.66
N PHE A 73 1.59 24.95 -12.54
CA PHE A 73 0.22 24.64 -12.94
C PHE A 73 -0.65 24.18 -11.76
N LEU A 74 -0.07 23.47 -10.79
CA LEU A 74 -0.81 22.91 -9.66
C LEU A 74 -1.44 23.99 -8.77
N ASP A 75 -0.83 25.17 -8.68
CA ASP A 75 -1.36 26.31 -7.94
C ASP A 75 -2.65 26.88 -8.56
N THR A 76 -2.89 26.58 -9.84
CA THR A 76 -4.10 27.02 -10.58
C THR A 76 -5.25 26.01 -10.51
N VAL A 77 -4.97 24.80 -10.02
CA VAL A 77 -5.93 23.68 -10.00
C VAL A 77 -6.96 23.90 -8.92
N LYS A 78 -8.23 24.01 -9.32
CA LYS A 78 -9.34 24.08 -8.37
C LYS A 78 -9.66 22.66 -7.84
N PRO A 79 -9.72 22.44 -6.52
CA PRO A 79 -10.00 21.12 -5.96
C PRO A 79 -11.31 20.50 -6.47
N SER A 80 -12.34 21.31 -6.71
CA SER A 80 -13.65 20.87 -7.25
C SER A 80 -13.58 20.33 -8.68
N ARG A 81 -12.47 20.54 -9.41
CA ARG A 81 -12.28 20.09 -10.79
C ARG A 81 -11.34 18.90 -10.91
N LEU A 82 -10.77 18.41 -9.81
CA LEU A 82 -9.77 17.34 -9.81
C LEU A 82 -10.24 16.08 -10.55
N SER A 83 -11.44 15.59 -10.24
CA SER A 83 -12.00 14.41 -10.93
C SER A 83 -12.16 14.62 -12.43
N HIS A 84 -12.47 15.85 -12.86
CA HIS A 84 -12.58 16.18 -14.29
C HIS A 84 -11.21 16.22 -14.98
N TYR A 85 -10.16 16.69 -14.29
CA TYR A 85 -8.80 16.65 -14.83
C TYR A 85 -8.30 15.22 -14.98
N LEU A 86 -8.59 14.35 -14.01
CA LEU A 86 -8.20 12.95 -14.09
C LEU A 86 -8.80 12.25 -15.32
N LEU A 87 -10.11 12.43 -15.56
CA LEU A 87 -10.77 11.89 -16.74
C LEU A 87 -10.26 12.54 -18.04
N ALA A 88 -10.04 13.86 -18.03
CA ALA A 88 -9.47 14.54 -19.20
C ALA A 88 -8.08 13.99 -19.56
N ILE A 89 -7.21 13.72 -18.57
CA ILE A 89 -5.90 13.08 -18.81
C ILE A 89 -6.09 11.71 -19.45
N GLN A 90 -7.04 10.91 -18.95
CA GLN A 90 -7.37 9.60 -19.49
C GLN A 90 -7.85 9.65 -20.94
N GLU A 91 -8.76 10.58 -21.26
CA GLU A 91 -9.42 10.64 -22.57
C GLU A 91 -8.59 11.37 -23.64
N THR A 92 -7.80 12.36 -23.23
CA THR A 92 -7.16 13.31 -24.18
C THR A 92 -5.65 13.16 -24.29
N THR A 93 -5.02 12.33 -23.44
CA THR A 93 -3.56 12.16 -23.43
C THR A 93 -3.17 10.69 -23.51
N THR A 94 -1.94 10.42 -23.93
CA THR A 94 -1.37 9.08 -23.91
C THR A 94 -0.68 8.76 -22.58
N PHE A 95 -0.85 9.59 -21.53
CA PHE A 95 -0.11 9.45 -20.27
C PHE A 95 -0.22 8.04 -19.67
N PHE A 96 -1.45 7.53 -19.55
CA PHE A 96 -1.67 6.17 -19.04
C PHE A 96 -1.33 5.05 -20.03
N GLN A 97 -1.11 5.35 -21.30
CA GLN A 97 -0.64 4.39 -22.31
C GLN A 97 0.88 4.25 -22.25
N THR A 98 1.59 5.38 -22.08
CA THR A 98 3.05 5.43 -21.93
C THR A 98 3.51 4.74 -20.65
N TYR A 99 2.73 4.89 -19.59
CA TYR A 99 3.01 4.32 -18.29
C TYR A 99 1.91 3.31 -17.93
N SER A 100 2.03 2.09 -18.46
CA SER A 100 1.19 0.98 -18.01
C SER A 100 1.47 0.71 -16.53
N ASN A 101 0.44 0.70 -15.67
CA ASN A 101 0.51 0.55 -14.21
C ASN A 101 0.95 1.80 -13.42
N VAL A 102 0.66 3.02 -13.90
CA VAL A 102 0.86 4.25 -13.09
C VAL A 102 0.10 4.19 -11.78
N LEU A 103 -1.13 3.68 -11.78
CA LEU A 103 -2.00 3.73 -10.63
C LEU A 103 -2.07 2.34 -10.00
N THR A 104 -1.46 2.17 -8.83
CA THR A 104 -1.66 0.97 -8.00
C THR A 104 -2.52 1.35 -6.80
N LEU A 105 -3.61 0.62 -6.56
CA LEU A 105 -4.44 0.74 -5.38
C LEU A 105 -4.08 -0.37 -4.40
N ALA A 106 -3.45 0.02 -3.30
CA ALA A 106 -3.11 -0.81 -2.15
C ALA A 106 -4.02 -0.49 -0.96
N VAL A 107 -5.33 -0.58 -1.18
CA VAL A 107 -6.37 -0.31 -0.18
C VAL A 107 -6.69 -1.58 0.62
N ASP A 108 -7.48 -1.43 1.69
CA ASP A 108 -7.91 -2.56 2.49
C ASP A 108 -8.75 -3.53 1.66
N ASN A 109 -8.61 -4.82 1.95
CA ASN A 109 -9.35 -5.88 1.27
C ASN A 109 -10.71 -6.10 1.94
N ASP A 110 -11.53 -5.05 2.04
CA ASP A 110 -12.88 -5.10 2.56
C ASP A 110 -13.92 -4.71 1.49
N GLU A 111 -15.19 -4.58 1.87
CA GLU A 111 -16.26 -4.21 0.93
C GLU A 111 -16.04 -2.80 0.35
N ALA A 112 -15.67 -1.82 1.18
CA ALA A 112 -15.48 -0.44 0.76
C ALA A 112 -14.28 -0.28 -0.19
N GLY A 113 -13.15 -0.91 0.13
CA GLY A 113 -11.94 -0.93 -0.70
C GLY A 113 -12.19 -1.58 -2.06
N ARG A 114 -12.85 -2.75 -2.08
CA ARG A 114 -13.22 -3.44 -3.33
C ARG A 114 -14.19 -2.64 -4.18
N GLU A 115 -15.23 -2.07 -3.58
CA GLU A 115 -16.16 -1.18 -4.28
C GLU A 115 -15.45 0.04 -4.86
N PHE A 116 -14.50 0.62 -4.13
CA PHE A 116 -13.74 1.77 -4.58
C PHE A 116 -12.87 1.42 -5.79
N CYS A 117 -12.13 0.31 -5.73
CA CYS A 117 -11.40 -0.21 -6.90
C CYS A 117 -12.34 -0.40 -8.10
N GLN A 118 -13.50 -1.03 -7.91
CA GLN A 118 -14.47 -1.24 -8.98
C GLN A 118 -14.97 0.09 -9.58
N LYS A 119 -15.30 1.08 -8.74
CA LYS A 119 -15.73 2.42 -9.19
C LYS A 119 -14.68 3.13 -10.04
N LEU A 120 -13.38 2.91 -9.79
CA LEU A 120 -12.31 3.45 -10.62
C LEU A 120 -12.16 2.68 -11.95
N SER A 121 -12.24 1.35 -11.91
CA SER A 121 -12.24 0.51 -13.11
C SER A 121 -13.42 0.82 -14.04
N ASP A 122 -14.62 1.03 -13.49
CA ASP A 122 -15.83 1.38 -14.24
C ASP A 122 -15.71 2.74 -14.94
N LYS A 123 -14.86 3.64 -14.41
CA LYS A 123 -14.52 4.93 -15.05
C LYS A 123 -13.48 4.77 -16.16
N GLY A 124 -12.99 3.55 -16.41
CA GLY A 124 -11.97 3.25 -17.41
C GLY A 124 -10.55 3.62 -16.99
N LEU A 125 -10.31 3.90 -15.70
CA LEU A 125 -8.97 4.18 -15.21
C LEU A 125 -8.13 2.90 -15.20
N PRO A 126 -6.91 2.91 -15.75
CA PRO A 126 -6.03 1.74 -15.80
C PRO A 126 -5.34 1.53 -14.45
N ILE A 127 -6.12 1.06 -13.48
CA ILE A 127 -5.65 0.76 -12.13
C ILE A 127 -5.15 -0.69 -12.03
N SER A 128 -4.05 -0.88 -11.31
CA SER A 128 -3.61 -2.16 -10.78
C SER A 128 -4.08 -2.28 -9.33
N GLN A 129 -4.61 -3.42 -8.94
CA GLN A 129 -5.02 -3.68 -7.56
C GLN A 129 -3.96 -4.54 -6.88
N ASP A 130 -3.52 -4.13 -5.70
CA ASP A 130 -2.64 -4.91 -4.83
C ASP A 130 -3.29 -4.92 -3.44
N LEU A 131 -4.18 -5.87 -3.19
CA LEU A 131 -4.94 -5.91 -1.95
C LEU A 131 -4.25 -6.86 -0.96
N PRO A 132 -4.28 -6.56 0.36
CA PRO A 132 -3.74 -7.47 1.35
C PRO A 132 -4.46 -8.83 1.26
N PRO A 133 -3.72 -9.96 1.33
CA PRO A 133 -4.31 -11.27 1.17
C PRO A 133 -5.25 -11.61 2.32
N LEU A 134 -6.45 -12.13 2.00
CA LEU A 134 -7.39 -12.64 2.99
C LEU A 134 -6.78 -13.82 3.76
N GLN A 135 -7.04 -13.86 5.07
CA GLN A 135 -6.47 -14.86 5.95
C GLN A 135 -7.51 -15.91 6.34
N GLY A 136 -7.35 -17.13 5.84
CA GLY A 136 -8.22 -18.26 6.18
C GLY A 136 -9.66 -18.03 5.75
N LEU A 137 -10.56 -17.83 6.72
CA LEU A 137 -11.99 -17.60 6.50
C LEU A 137 -12.39 -16.13 6.66
N GLU A 138 -11.42 -15.22 6.82
CA GLU A 138 -11.70 -13.79 6.94
C GLU A 138 -12.13 -13.18 5.61
N THR A 139 -13.09 -12.27 5.67
CA THR A 139 -13.64 -11.54 4.50
C THR A 139 -13.07 -10.13 4.35
N LYS A 140 -12.21 -9.73 5.29
CA LYS A 140 -11.54 -8.43 5.36
C LYS A 140 -10.09 -8.60 5.80
N SER A 141 -9.20 -7.73 5.32
CA SER A 141 -7.81 -7.65 5.77
C SER A 141 -7.28 -6.24 5.49
N ASP A 142 -6.45 -5.73 6.38
CA ASP A 142 -5.67 -4.50 6.19
C ASP A 142 -4.17 -4.80 6.19
N TRP A 143 -3.35 -3.86 5.71
CA TRP A 143 -1.91 -4.06 5.59
C TRP A 143 -1.19 -4.14 6.93
N ASN A 144 -1.70 -3.44 7.94
CA ASN A 144 -1.13 -3.43 9.28
C ASN A 144 -1.20 -4.82 9.93
N ASP A 145 -2.31 -5.52 9.75
CA ASP A 145 -2.53 -6.87 10.26
C ASP A 145 -1.61 -7.89 9.59
N ILE A 146 -1.31 -7.71 8.30
CA ILE A 146 -0.27 -8.50 7.60
C ILE A 146 1.09 -8.32 8.29
N VAL A 147 1.48 -7.08 8.58
CA VAL A 147 2.77 -6.78 9.24
C VAL A 147 2.83 -7.35 10.66
N LYS A 148 1.76 -7.19 11.45
CA LYS A 148 1.68 -7.74 12.81
C LYS A 148 1.87 -9.25 12.79
N ARG A 149 1.17 -9.95 11.90
CA ARG A 149 1.27 -11.42 11.77
C ARG A 149 2.66 -11.85 11.34
N GLN A 150 3.29 -11.17 10.37
CA GLN A 150 4.66 -11.51 9.96
C GLN A 150 5.65 -11.39 11.12
N LYS A 151 5.49 -10.36 11.98
CA LYS A 151 6.29 -10.21 13.19
C LYS A 151 6.03 -11.33 14.20
N GLU A 152 4.76 -11.70 14.43
CA GLU A 152 4.41 -12.79 15.34
C GLU A 152 4.97 -14.15 14.89
N LEU A 153 4.89 -14.47 13.60
CA LEU A 153 5.47 -15.69 13.03
C LEU A 153 6.99 -15.72 13.22
N SER A 154 7.66 -14.61 12.90
CA SER A 154 9.11 -14.46 13.09
C SER A 154 9.53 -14.65 14.55
N LEU A 155 8.77 -14.10 15.50
CA LEU A 155 9.02 -14.29 16.94
C LEU A 155 8.83 -15.75 17.38
N ARG A 156 7.78 -16.43 16.90
CA ARG A 156 7.53 -17.85 17.21
C ARG A 156 8.64 -18.74 16.66
N ASP A 157 9.07 -18.52 15.43
CA ASP A 157 10.18 -19.26 14.81
C ASP A 157 11.49 -19.06 15.58
N LEU A 158 11.74 -17.83 16.05
CA LEU A 158 12.91 -17.52 16.86
C LEU A 158 12.88 -18.26 18.21
N ILE A 159 11.74 -18.27 18.90
CA ILE A 159 11.56 -19.02 20.16
C ILE A 159 11.75 -20.52 19.93
N GLN A 160 11.10 -21.09 18.91
CA GLN A 160 11.23 -22.51 18.58
C GLN A 160 12.67 -22.90 18.23
N SER A 161 13.39 -22.04 17.52
CA SER A 161 14.81 -22.25 17.19
C SER A 161 15.70 -22.23 18.44
N ALA A 162 15.39 -21.35 19.40
CA ALA A 162 16.10 -21.26 20.67
C ALA A 162 15.83 -22.49 21.54
N ASP A 163 14.57 -22.92 21.67
CA ASP A 163 14.19 -24.11 22.44
C ASP A 163 14.84 -25.37 21.85
N THR A 164 14.83 -25.51 20.52
CA THR A 164 15.48 -26.64 19.84
C THR A 164 16.99 -26.65 20.10
N LYS A 165 17.62 -25.47 20.14
CA LYS A 165 19.05 -25.34 20.45
C LYS A 165 19.33 -25.68 21.92
N VAL A 166 18.48 -25.24 22.85
CA VAL A 166 18.59 -25.57 24.28
C VAL A 166 18.45 -27.07 24.51
N ILE A 167 17.45 -27.72 23.91
CA ILE A 167 17.25 -29.17 24.03
C ILE A 167 18.45 -29.95 23.46
N ARG A 168 19.05 -29.46 22.36
CA ARG A 168 20.24 -30.08 21.77
C ARG A 168 21.48 -29.92 22.64
N ASP A 169 21.71 -28.72 23.18
CA ASP A 169 22.92 -28.39 23.94
C ASP A 169 22.81 -28.89 25.40
N TYR A 170 21.59 -29.02 25.94
CA TYR A 170 21.25 -29.52 27.27
C TYR A 170 20.04 -30.47 27.21
N PRO A 171 20.22 -31.73 26.79
CA PRO A 171 19.12 -32.67 26.69
C PRO A 171 18.51 -32.95 28.07
N PRO A 172 17.17 -33.06 28.19
CA PRO A 172 16.53 -33.37 29.45
C PRO A 172 17.03 -34.71 30.00
N PRO A 173 17.18 -34.85 31.33
CA PRO A 173 17.64 -36.09 31.94
C PRO A 173 16.71 -37.24 31.54
N LYS A 174 17.27 -38.37 31.12
CA LYS A 174 16.48 -39.57 30.83
C LYS A 174 15.98 -40.13 32.16
N TRP A 175 14.67 -40.15 32.36
CA TRP A 175 14.08 -40.84 33.50
C TRP A 175 14.08 -42.33 33.16
N GLU A 176 15.09 -43.05 33.63
CA GLU A 176 15.03 -44.50 33.66
C GLU A 176 13.97 -44.88 34.70
N HIS A 177 12.79 -45.27 34.22
CA HIS A 177 11.85 -46.01 35.04
C HIS A 177 12.49 -47.36 35.37
N ALA A 178 13.25 -47.40 36.46
CA ALA A 178 13.56 -48.63 37.18
C ALA A 178 12.24 -49.15 37.77
N LEU A 179 11.43 -49.80 36.92
CA LEU A 179 10.53 -50.86 37.33
C LEU A 179 11.43 -52.07 37.62
N GLU A 180 11.93 -52.15 38.84
CA GLU A 180 12.29 -53.44 39.41
C GLU A 180 11.50 -53.65 40.70
N LEU A 181 10.95 -54.86 40.76
CA LEU A 181 9.92 -55.41 41.64
C LEU A 181 10.36 -55.56 43.10
#